data_AF-A0A7C2NXW9-F1
#
_entry.id   AF-A0A7C2NXW9-F1
#
_cell.length_a   1.000
_cell.length_b   1.000
_cell.length_c   1.000
_cell.angle_alpha   90.00
_cell.angle_beta   90.00
_cell.angle_gamma   90.00
#
_symmetry.space_group_name_H-M   'P 1'
#
loop_
_entity.id
_entity.type
_entity.pdbx_description
1 polymer ?
#
loop_
_entity_poly.entity_id
_entity_poly.type
_entity_poly.pdbx_seq_one_letter_code
_entity_poly.pdbx_strand_id
1 'polypeptide(L)'
;MSRPSWLLLCILLGGRTLQPVCAAEPPTDWLDRIDLRDLKRHASFLASDTLEGRQAGARGGQAAAAYLVSELKRLGLSPAGSGGDYRQSFGTQYCNVLAQRTGADPDRRGDLIVIGAHYDHVG
;
A
#
# COMPACT_ATOMS: atom_id res chain seq x y z
N MET A 1 30.86 62.18 -28.69
CA MET A 1 31.75 61.80 -27.58
C MET A 1 30.95 61.79 -26.28
N SER A 2 30.50 60.63 -25.80
CA SER A 2 30.30 60.23 -24.38
C SER A 2 29.40 58.98 -24.30
N ARG A 3 29.66 58.13 -23.30
CA ARG A 3 29.60 56.66 -23.27
C ARG A 3 28.20 56.05 -23.03
N PRO A 4 27.96 54.76 -23.36
CA PRO A 4 26.72 54.05 -23.05
C PRO A 4 26.72 53.56 -21.59
N SER A 5 25.54 53.48 -20.96
CA SER A 5 25.38 52.86 -19.65
C SER A 5 24.23 51.86 -19.70
N TRP A 6 24.58 50.60 -19.93
CA TRP A 6 23.68 49.46 -19.77
C TRP A 6 23.60 49.14 -18.27
N LEU A 7 22.44 49.42 -17.66
CA LEU A 7 22.10 48.89 -16.34
C LEU A 7 21.81 47.40 -16.50
N LEU A 8 22.79 46.55 -16.13
CA LEU A 8 22.55 45.16 -15.80
C LEU A 8 21.71 45.10 -14.52
N LEU A 9 20.42 44.77 -14.67
CA LEU A 9 19.59 44.33 -13.56
C LEU A 9 19.90 42.86 -13.29
N CYS A 10 20.78 42.58 -12.31
CA CYS A 10 20.98 41.24 -11.78
C CYS A 10 19.75 40.82 -10.96
N ILE A 11 18.78 40.16 -11.60
CA ILE A 11 17.75 39.41 -10.89
C ILE A 11 18.45 38.19 -10.27
N LEU A 12 18.65 38.21 -8.95
CA LEU A 12 19.01 37.01 -8.18
C LEU A 12 17.79 36.08 -8.18
N LEU A 13 17.62 35.33 -9.26
CA LEU A 13 16.84 34.10 -9.28
C LEU A 13 17.52 33.15 -8.29
N GLY A 14 17.08 33.17 -7.03
CA GLY A 14 17.39 32.16 -6.04
C GLY A 14 16.84 30.83 -6.52
N GLY A 15 17.58 30.17 -7.42
CA GLY A 15 17.32 28.81 -7.84
C GLY A 15 17.47 27.92 -6.63
N ARG A 16 16.35 27.65 -5.94
CA ARG A 16 16.22 26.45 -5.13
C ARG A 16 16.32 25.31 -6.14
N THR A 17 17.53 24.79 -6.33
CA THR A 17 17.73 23.50 -6.97
C THR A 17 16.84 22.54 -6.20
N LEU A 18 15.77 22.06 -6.83
CA LEU A 18 15.05 20.88 -6.36
C LEU A 18 16.09 19.78 -6.40
N GLN A 19 16.75 19.54 -5.28
CA GLN A 19 17.55 18.34 -5.14
C GLN A 19 16.56 17.19 -5.37
N PRO A 20 16.87 16.26 -6.30
CA PRO A 20 16.09 15.04 -6.36
C PRO A 20 16.20 14.45 -4.96
N VAL A 21 15.04 14.23 -4.32
CA VAL A 21 15.00 13.35 -3.17
C VAL A 21 15.33 11.99 -3.75
N CYS A 22 16.63 11.69 -3.87
CA CYS A 22 17.11 10.34 -4.08
C CYS A 22 16.42 9.53 -2.99
N ALA A 23 15.66 8.51 -3.40
CA ALA A 23 15.00 7.61 -2.49
C ALA A 23 16.04 7.17 -1.45
N ALA A 24 15.77 7.43 -0.16
CA ALA A 24 16.67 7.00 0.90
C ALA A 24 16.99 5.52 0.72
N GLU A 25 18.27 5.15 0.93
CA GLU A 25 18.70 3.75 0.89
C GLU A 25 17.74 2.92 1.75
N PRO A 26 17.16 1.83 1.21
CA PRO A 26 16.18 1.05 1.94
C PRO A 26 16.82 0.51 3.22
N PRO A 27 16.17 0.66 4.39
CA PRO A 27 16.65 0.08 5.65
C PRO A 27 17.19 -1.34 5.48
N THR A 28 18.44 -1.63 5.85
CA THR A 28 19.00 -2.97 5.67
C THR A 28 18.47 -3.99 6.69
N ASP A 29 17.61 -3.55 7.61
CA ASP A 29 17.09 -4.31 8.76
C ASP A 29 15.69 -4.93 8.52
N TRP A 30 15.24 -5.03 7.27
CA TRP A 30 13.87 -5.49 6.95
C TRP A 30 13.52 -6.85 7.57
N LEU A 31 14.49 -7.75 7.67
CA LEU A 31 14.30 -9.07 8.28
C LEU A 31 13.97 -8.96 9.77
N ASP A 32 14.56 -7.99 10.47
CA ASP A 32 14.34 -7.76 11.90
C ASP A 32 12.95 -7.16 12.17
N ARG A 33 12.29 -6.59 11.14
CA ARG A 33 10.93 -6.08 11.22
C ARG A 33 9.86 -7.15 11.03
N ILE A 34 10.23 -8.37 10.66
CA ILE A 34 9.30 -9.50 10.55
C ILE A 34 9.18 -10.14 11.94
N ASP A 35 8.10 -9.81 12.65
CA ASP A 35 7.87 -10.29 14.02
C ASP A 35 7.00 -11.58 14.03
N LEU A 36 7.51 -12.63 14.68
CA LEU A 36 6.78 -13.88 14.92
C LEU A 36 5.49 -13.65 15.71
N ARG A 37 5.45 -12.66 16.61
CA ARG A 37 4.26 -12.30 17.40
C ARG A 37 3.14 -11.78 16.51
N ASP A 38 3.48 -10.94 15.52
CA ASP A 38 2.51 -10.43 14.55
C ASP A 38 1.96 -11.56 13.71
N LEU A 39 2.84 -12.41 13.17
CA LEU A 39 2.44 -13.59 12.39
C LEU A 39 1.49 -14.50 13.19
N LYS A 40 1.85 -14.84 14.43
CA LYS A 40 1.01 -15.66 15.31
C LYS A 40 -0.34 -15.01 15.58
N ARG A 41 -0.39 -13.72 15.86
CA ARG A 41 -1.66 -12.99 16.09
C ARG A 41 -2.59 -13.11 14.89
N HIS A 42 -2.10 -12.82 13.69
CA HIS A 42 -2.91 -12.88 12.46
C HIS A 42 -3.37 -14.32 12.17
N ALA A 43 -2.44 -15.29 12.22
CA ALA A 43 -2.74 -16.69 11.96
C ALA A 43 -3.75 -17.26 12.97
N SER A 44 -3.56 -17.00 14.26
CA SER A 44 -4.45 -17.48 15.31
C SER A 44 -5.85 -16.88 15.20
N PHE A 45 -6.00 -15.59 14.87
CA PHE A 45 -7.32 -15.01 14.66
C PHE A 45 -8.03 -15.62 13.44
N LEU A 46 -7.32 -15.71 12.29
CA LEU A 46 -7.87 -16.27 11.06
C LEU A 46 -8.21 -17.77 11.16
N ALA A 47 -7.60 -18.48 12.11
CA ALA A 47 -7.90 -19.88 12.42
C ALA A 47 -8.82 -20.05 13.64
N SER A 48 -9.32 -18.97 14.24
CA SER A 48 -10.10 -19.05 15.48
C SER A 48 -11.55 -19.51 15.23
N ASP A 49 -12.11 -20.20 16.21
CA ASP A 49 -13.50 -20.66 16.23
C ASP A 49 -14.50 -19.49 16.09
N THR A 50 -14.10 -18.26 16.43
CA THR A 50 -14.91 -17.05 16.28
C THR A 50 -15.37 -16.82 14.83
N LEU A 51 -14.57 -17.26 13.86
CA LEU A 51 -14.92 -17.17 12.45
C LEU A 51 -15.85 -18.30 12.00
N GLU A 52 -15.94 -19.41 12.75
CA GLU A 52 -16.72 -20.61 12.40
C GLU A 52 -16.34 -21.18 11.02
N GLY A 53 -15.06 -21.07 10.67
CA GLY A 53 -14.55 -21.38 9.34
C GLY A 53 -14.48 -20.16 8.41
N ARG A 54 -13.96 -20.35 7.20
CA ARG A 54 -13.77 -19.26 6.21
C ARG A 54 -14.16 -19.67 4.80
N GLN A 55 -15.20 -20.49 4.68
CA GLN A 55 -15.73 -20.84 3.36
C GLN A 55 -16.12 -19.56 2.61
N ALA A 56 -15.69 -19.46 1.36
CA ALA A 56 -15.92 -18.30 0.54
C ALA A 56 -17.44 -18.04 0.41
N GLY A 57 -17.86 -16.79 0.66
CA GLY A 57 -19.26 -16.39 0.69
C GLY A 57 -20.01 -16.63 2.02
N ALA A 58 -19.48 -17.48 2.90
CA ALA A 58 -20.07 -17.72 4.22
C ALA A 58 -19.78 -16.57 5.21
N ARG A 59 -20.51 -16.54 6.34
CA ARG A 59 -20.37 -15.52 7.40
C ARG A 59 -18.92 -15.35 7.85
N GLY A 60 -18.23 -16.46 8.10
CA GLY A 60 -16.83 -16.48 8.51
C GLY A 60 -15.86 -15.94 7.46
N GLY A 61 -16.09 -16.26 6.18
CA GLY A 61 -15.32 -15.70 5.07
C GLY A 61 -15.50 -14.18 4.95
N GLN A 62 -16.72 -13.69 5.12
CA GLN A 62 -17.01 -12.24 5.13
C GLN A 62 -16.34 -11.52 6.31
N ALA A 63 -16.33 -12.14 7.48
CA ALA A 63 -15.66 -11.63 8.67
C ALA A 63 -14.14 -11.62 8.49
N ALA A 64 -13.55 -12.66 7.90
CA ALA A 64 -12.13 -12.70 7.56
C ALA A 64 -11.74 -11.58 6.58
N ALA A 65 -12.55 -11.35 5.53
CA ALA A 65 -12.33 -10.24 4.62
C ALA A 65 -12.40 -8.88 5.33
N ALA A 66 -13.35 -8.68 6.26
CA ALA A 66 -13.45 -7.45 7.05
C ALA A 66 -12.22 -7.24 7.95
N TYR A 67 -11.71 -8.30 8.57
CA TYR A 67 -10.49 -8.27 9.35
C TYR A 67 -9.28 -7.84 8.50
N LEU A 68 -9.08 -8.45 7.32
CA LEU A 68 -8.00 -8.09 6.41
C LEU A 68 -8.08 -6.62 5.97
N VAL A 69 -9.28 -6.15 5.62
CA VAL A 69 -9.49 -4.73 5.30
C VAL A 69 -9.08 -3.82 6.46
N SER A 70 -9.40 -4.19 7.70
CA SER A 70 -9.01 -3.41 8.89
C SER A 70 -7.48 -3.34 9.07
N GLU A 71 -6.77 -4.45 8.83
CA GLU A 71 -5.31 -4.48 8.90
C GLU A 71 -4.65 -3.67 7.77
N LEU A 72 -5.17 -3.76 6.54
CA LEU A 72 -4.67 -2.95 5.41
C LEU A 72 -4.86 -1.45 5.65
N LYS A 73 -6.01 -1.05 6.24
CA LYS A 73 -6.25 0.32 6.69
C LYS A 73 -5.27 0.74 7.78
N ARG A 74 -5.02 -0.11 8.77
CA ARG A 74 -4.06 0.16 9.85
C ARG A 74 -2.63 0.36 9.32
N LEU A 75 -2.27 -0.36 8.26
CA LEU A 75 -0.99 -0.21 7.55
C LEU A 75 -0.92 1.02 6.63
N GLY A 76 -2.03 1.77 6.47
CA GLY A 76 -2.10 2.96 5.61
C GLY A 76 -2.06 2.66 4.11
N LEU A 77 -2.43 1.45 3.70
CA LEU A 77 -2.50 1.08 2.29
C LEU A 77 -3.79 1.62 1.65
N SER A 78 -3.71 2.03 0.38
CA SER A 78 -4.88 2.55 -0.34
C SER A 78 -5.74 1.41 -0.90
N PRO A 79 -7.07 1.56 -0.97
CA PRO A 79 -7.95 0.57 -1.59
C PRO A 79 -7.61 0.37 -3.08
N ALA A 80 -7.73 -0.87 -3.56
CA ALA A 80 -7.50 -1.24 -4.97
C ALA A 80 -8.59 -2.19 -5.53
N GLY A 81 -9.71 -2.30 -4.84
CA GLY A 81 -10.90 -3.04 -5.26
C GLY A 81 -11.86 -2.18 -6.09
N SER A 82 -13.11 -2.65 -6.19
CA SER A 82 -14.13 -2.02 -7.02
C SER A 82 -14.58 -0.67 -6.44
N GLY A 83 -14.78 0.33 -7.29
CA GLY A 83 -15.35 1.62 -6.88
C GLY A 83 -14.52 2.42 -5.86
N GLY A 84 -13.22 2.13 -5.76
CA GLY A 84 -12.35 2.79 -4.77
C GLY A 84 -12.45 2.20 -3.35
N ASP A 85 -13.03 1.01 -3.19
CA ASP A 85 -13.01 0.25 -1.94
C ASP A 85 -11.92 -0.83 -1.93
N TYR A 86 -11.65 -1.46 -0.79
CA TYR A 86 -10.73 -2.59 -0.67
C TYR A 86 -11.30 -3.89 -1.23
N ARG A 87 -12.62 -3.99 -1.37
CA ARG A 87 -13.29 -5.20 -1.83
C ARG A 87 -13.52 -5.17 -3.33
N GLN A 88 -13.15 -6.25 -4.00
CA GLN A 88 -13.55 -6.51 -5.38
C GLN A 88 -14.52 -7.68 -5.38
N SER A 89 -15.81 -7.37 -5.52
CA SER A 89 -16.88 -8.37 -5.51
C SER A 89 -16.96 -9.11 -6.84
N PHE A 90 -17.24 -10.41 -6.77
CA PHE A 90 -17.58 -11.24 -7.93
C PHE A 90 -18.66 -12.26 -7.53
N GLY A 91 -19.63 -12.49 -8.42
CA GLY A 91 -20.84 -13.22 -8.04
C GLY A 91 -21.64 -12.49 -6.93
N THR A 92 -22.44 -13.24 -6.17
CA THR A 92 -23.33 -12.68 -5.14
C THR A 92 -22.66 -12.52 -3.77
N GLN A 93 -21.72 -13.39 -3.41
CA GLN A 93 -21.14 -13.42 -2.07
C GLN A 93 -19.61 -13.52 -2.05
N TYR A 94 -18.94 -13.56 -3.19
CA TYR A 94 -17.48 -13.69 -3.22
C TYR A 94 -16.82 -12.32 -3.37
N CYS A 95 -15.67 -12.15 -2.70
CA CYS A 95 -14.87 -10.95 -2.86
C CYS A 95 -13.38 -11.25 -2.69
N ASN A 96 -12.57 -10.58 -3.49
CA ASN A 96 -11.16 -10.39 -3.19
C ASN A 96 -10.99 -9.17 -2.28
N VAL A 97 -9.90 -9.16 -1.51
CA VAL A 97 -9.45 -7.98 -0.77
C VAL A 97 -8.16 -7.48 -1.43
N LEU A 98 -8.18 -6.24 -1.93
CA LEU A 98 -7.06 -5.63 -2.63
C LEU A 98 -6.70 -4.29 -2.00
N ALA A 99 -5.40 -4.06 -1.86
CA ALA A 99 -4.84 -2.76 -1.52
C ALA A 99 -3.58 -2.52 -2.35
N GLN A 100 -3.22 -1.25 -2.47
CA GLN A 100 -2.05 -0.82 -3.22
C GLN A 100 -1.25 0.24 -2.48
N ARG A 101 0.02 0.34 -2.84
CA ARG A 101 0.92 1.41 -2.44
C ARG A 101 1.66 1.92 -3.67
N THR A 102 1.61 3.23 -3.89
CA THR A 102 2.38 3.85 -4.98
C THR A 102 3.88 3.70 -4.68
N GLY A 103 4.64 3.19 -5.66
CA GLY A 103 6.09 3.12 -5.58
C GLY A 103 6.71 4.52 -5.46
N ALA A 104 7.88 4.61 -4.80
CA ALA A 104 8.57 5.87 -4.61
C ALA A 104 9.34 6.35 -5.86
N ASP A 105 9.76 5.41 -6.71
CA ASP A 105 10.55 5.68 -7.92
C ASP A 105 9.66 6.23 -9.05
N PRO A 106 9.85 7.49 -9.49
CA PRO A 106 9.04 8.10 -10.53
C PRO A 106 9.26 7.48 -11.91
N ASP A 107 10.43 6.89 -12.19
CA ASP A 107 10.78 6.34 -13.49
C ASP A 107 10.17 4.95 -13.71
N ARG A 108 9.74 4.30 -12.62
CA ARG A 108 9.15 2.96 -12.61
C ARG A 108 7.66 2.94 -12.29
N ARG A 109 6.95 4.06 -12.48
CA ARG A 109 5.49 4.15 -12.23
C ARG A 109 4.65 3.18 -13.07
N GLY A 110 5.18 2.67 -14.19
CA GLY A 110 4.54 1.68 -15.03
C GLY A 110 4.68 0.23 -14.54
N ASP A 111 5.58 -0.03 -13.58
CA ASP A 111 5.86 -1.37 -13.10
C ASP A 111 4.90 -1.73 -11.96
N LEU A 112 4.41 -2.98 -11.97
CA LEU A 112 3.51 -3.51 -10.95
C LEU A 112 4.12 -4.74 -10.29
N ILE A 113 4.11 -4.77 -8.96
CA ILE A 113 4.40 -5.95 -8.15
C ILE A 113 3.09 -6.40 -7.51
N VAL A 114 2.71 -7.66 -7.74
CA VAL A 114 1.53 -8.27 -7.14
C VAL A 114 1.97 -9.32 -6.13
N ILE A 115 1.51 -9.18 -4.89
CA ILE A 115 1.68 -10.17 -3.82
C ILE A 115 0.29 -10.62 -3.41
N GLY A 116 0.06 -11.93 -3.41
CA GLY A 116 -1.26 -12.50 -3.15
C GLY A 116 -1.21 -13.75 -2.28
N ALA A 117 -2.31 -14.01 -1.61
CA ALA A 117 -2.58 -15.22 -0.84
C ALA A 117 -4.10 -15.47 -0.84
N HIS A 118 -4.51 -16.73 -0.67
CA HIS A 118 -5.91 -17.05 -0.40
C HIS A 118 -6.20 -16.87 1.11
N TYR A 119 -7.39 -16.36 1.43
CA TYR A 119 -7.83 -16.16 2.82
C TYR A 119 -9.13 -16.90 3.14
N ASP A 120 -9.61 -17.74 2.22
CA ASP A 120 -10.71 -18.67 2.39
C ASP A 120 -10.17 -20.08 2.68
N HIS A 121 -11.04 -20.96 3.17
CA HIS A 121 -10.74 -22.38 3.43
C HIS A 121 -12.02 -23.21 3.28
N VAL A 122 -11.87 -24.50 2.98
CA VAL A 122 -12.97 -25.48 2.95
C VAL A 122 -13.19 -25.89 4.40
N GLY A 123 -14.24 -25.38 5.05
CA GLY A 123 -14.49 -25.49 6.49
C GLY A 123 -14.16 -26.85 7.10
#